data_AF-A0A1E1MC65-F1
#
_entry.id   AF-A0A1E1MC65-F1
#
_cell.length_a   1.000
_cell.length_b   1.000
_cell.length_c   1.000
_cell.angle_alpha   90.00
_cell.angle_beta   90.00
_cell.angle_gamma   90.00
#
_symmetry.space_group_name_H-M   'P 1'
#
loop_
_entity.id
_entity.type
_entity.pdbx_description
1 polymer ?
#
loop_
_entity_poly.entity_id
_entity_poly.type
_entity_poly.pdbx_seq_one_letter_code
_entity_poly.pdbx_strand_id
1 'polypeptide(L)'
;MAVDLRMHRLDESDDPIQLEVKSRLWWNIYILDKMISCDMGKPVLLRAEECDCPYPSTSEADEFELMSTQAEGQNNPGQFKNTSIKLRTISGFHTSITLSMIFERVCREIYGIAARKVIRENQLAGQAKRLELWAALKEWERQMEASPLRLDLSESLTSVPAAITNYVVAWHCSILIHRPFIARWTYNPATPDSPDPLEVCLDAAKNICIVLEKYIGRLLGLPCDMVFSVFTAASALLYDSKSSKEPSPETNRLLQLCIHWLSMLGKSWKSAGKRHEMLAAKVYDLPQEMHTQNNSGARTIGSPAREASIQSQIYPSGSAQVSNGYSGMEQMPQIANEDWGFLKNLGDANDDFFAFDVQLRGLLDGGYGLNNLNNFNNINSYSG
;
A
#
# COMPACT_ATOMS: atom_id res chain seq x y z
N MET A 1 11.89 0.89 28.05
CA MET A 1 12.82 -0.26 28.25
C MET A 1 14.13 -0.09 27.50
N ALA A 2 14.18 -0.11 26.16
CA ALA A 2 15.45 0.00 25.42
C ALA A 2 16.22 1.31 25.70
N VAL A 3 15.51 2.43 25.83
CA VAL A 3 16.07 3.71 26.25
C VAL A 3 16.59 3.64 27.70
N ASP A 4 15.82 3.04 28.62
CA ASP A 4 16.20 2.87 30.03
C ASP A 4 17.46 2.00 30.19
N LEU A 5 17.60 0.98 29.33
CA LEU A 5 18.80 0.13 29.23
C LEU A 5 19.96 0.80 28.47
N ARG A 6 19.82 2.07 28.09
CA ARG A 6 20.82 2.86 27.35
C ARG A 6 21.31 2.18 26.07
N MET A 7 20.42 1.44 25.38
CA MET A 7 20.75 0.77 24.11
C MET A 7 21.07 1.76 22.98
N HIS A 8 20.47 2.94 23.04
CA HIS A 8 20.71 4.06 22.13
C HIS A 8 22.07 4.75 22.30
N ARG A 9 22.78 4.41 23.38
CA ARG A 9 24.06 5.02 23.70
C ARG A 9 25.23 4.14 23.25
N LEU A 10 26.34 4.77 22.87
CA LEU A 10 27.61 4.09 22.74
C LEU A 10 27.88 3.26 24.01
N ASP A 11 28.27 2.00 23.82
CA ASP A 11 28.69 1.13 24.91
C ASP A 11 30.22 1.11 24.99
N GLU A 12 30.75 1.19 26.21
CA GLU A 12 32.17 1.09 26.49
C GLU A 12 32.57 -0.33 26.93
N SER A 13 31.63 -1.28 26.89
CA SER A 13 31.90 -2.70 27.15
C SER A 13 32.95 -3.26 26.21
N ASP A 14 33.93 -3.98 26.76
CA ASP A 14 34.95 -4.70 25.99
C ASP A 14 34.44 -6.04 25.41
N ASP A 15 33.22 -6.47 25.74
CA ASP A 15 32.62 -7.71 25.22
C ASP A 15 32.02 -7.50 23.81
N PRO A 16 32.67 -8.00 22.74
CA PRO A 16 32.22 -7.79 21.37
C PRO A 16 30.84 -8.39 21.08
N ILE A 17 30.47 -9.48 21.76
CA ILE A 17 29.16 -10.12 21.56
C ILE A 17 28.05 -9.21 22.08
N GLN A 18 28.27 -8.58 23.24
CA GLN A 18 27.29 -7.65 23.82
C GLN A 18 27.15 -6.39 22.96
N LEU A 19 28.25 -5.89 22.39
CA LEU A 19 28.23 -4.74 21.47
C LEU A 19 27.35 -5.04 20.25
N GLU A 20 27.52 -6.21 19.62
CA GLU A 20 26.73 -6.63 18.46
C GLU A 20 25.25 -6.81 18.83
N VAL A 21 24.95 -7.51 19.93
CA VAL A 21 23.57 -7.70 20.40
C VAL A 21 22.88 -6.36 20.65
N LYS A 22 23.56 -5.43 21.34
CA LYS A 22 23.02 -4.11 21.65
C LYS A 22 22.75 -3.31 20.38
N SER A 23 23.73 -3.24 19.48
CA SER A 23 23.60 -2.49 18.22
C SER A 23 22.45 -3.03 17.36
N ARG A 24 22.42 -4.35 17.16
CA ARG A 24 21.38 -5.01 16.36
C ARG A 24 20.00 -4.80 16.97
N LEU A 25 19.86 -4.93 18.28
CA LEU A 25 18.59 -4.73 18.96
C LEU A 25 18.11 -3.28 18.86
N TRP A 26 18.99 -2.32 19.14
CA TRP A 26 18.64 -0.90 19.06
C TRP A 26 18.16 -0.52 17.66
N TRP A 27 18.92 -0.88 16.63
CA TRP A 27 18.58 -0.50 15.26
C TRP A 27 17.34 -1.23 14.73
N ASN A 28 17.05 -2.47 15.18
CA ASN A 28 15.78 -3.12 14.85
C ASN A 28 14.60 -2.39 15.47
N ILE A 29 14.71 -1.99 16.75
CA ILE A 29 13.67 -1.19 17.42
C ILE A 29 13.51 0.15 16.71
N TYR A 30 14.61 0.78 16.30
CA TYR A 30 14.58 2.03 15.55
C TYR A 30 13.82 1.89 14.23
N ILE A 31 14.07 0.85 13.44
CA ILE A 31 13.34 0.59 12.18
C ILE A 31 11.86 0.34 12.46
N LEU A 32 11.55 -0.57 13.41
CA LEU A 32 10.18 -0.93 13.75
C LEU A 32 9.34 0.27 14.19
N ASP A 33 9.93 1.19 14.97
CA ASP A 33 9.28 2.45 15.35
C ASP A 33 8.81 3.24 14.12
N LYS A 34 9.62 3.32 13.06
CA LYS A 34 9.30 4.13 11.86
C LYS A 34 8.30 3.42 10.97
N MET A 35 8.48 2.12 10.77
CA MET A 35 7.53 1.32 9.99
C MET A 35 6.14 1.43 10.61
N ILE A 36 6.01 1.09 11.90
CA ILE A 36 4.73 1.15 12.61
C ILE A 36 4.18 2.58 12.68
N SER A 37 5.02 3.58 12.91
CA SER A 37 4.57 4.97 13.00
C SER A 37 4.01 5.48 11.69
N CYS A 38 4.69 5.24 10.57
CA CYS A 38 4.23 5.71 9.27
C CYS A 38 3.00 4.92 8.80
N ASP A 39 2.92 3.63 9.13
CA ASP A 39 1.82 2.73 8.82
C ASP A 39 0.53 3.02 9.59
N MET A 40 0.66 3.33 10.89
CA MET A 40 -0.48 3.63 11.78
C MET A 40 -0.74 5.13 11.90
N GLY A 41 0.10 5.98 11.29
CA GLY A 41 0.04 7.43 11.45
C GLY A 41 0.30 7.90 12.88
N LYS A 42 1.09 7.15 13.65
CA LYS A 42 1.51 7.48 15.02
C LYS A 42 2.74 8.39 14.99
N PRO A 43 2.99 9.18 16.05
CA PRO A 43 4.24 9.91 16.18
C PRO A 43 5.44 8.95 16.24
N VAL A 44 6.50 9.26 15.49
CA VAL A 44 7.80 8.60 15.63
C VAL A 44 8.40 8.93 17.00
N LEU A 45 8.90 7.91 17.70
CA LEU A 45 9.36 8.08 19.09
C LEU A 45 10.86 8.24 19.18
N LEU A 46 11.62 7.45 18.41
CA LEU A 46 13.08 7.43 18.49
C LEU A 46 13.64 8.35 17.41
N ARG A 47 14.56 9.26 17.77
CA ARG A 47 15.17 10.17 16.80
C ARG A 47 16.61 9.76 16.52
N ALA A 48 17.01 9.80 15.24
CA ALA A 48 18.40 9.53 14.86
C ALA A 48 19.39 10.45 15.60
N GLU A 49 19.04 11.72 15.78
CA GLU A 49 19.88 12.74 16.44
C GLU A 49 20.11 12.50 17.94
N GLU A 50 19.33 11.63 18.57
CA GLU A 50 19.42 11.32 20.00
C GLU A 50 20.17 10.01 20.29
N CYS A 51 20.76 9.41 19.26
CA CYS A 51 21.41 8.12 19.31
C CYS A 51 22.87 8.23 18.86
N ASP A 52 23.80 7.66 19.62
CA ASP A 52 25.20 7.44 19.23
C ASP A 52 25.58 5.95 19.24
N CYS A 53 24.59 5.04 19.28
CA CYS A 53 24.80 3.61 19.08
C CYS A 53 25.43 3.34 17.71
N PRO A 54 26.58 2.63 17.64
CA PRO A 54 27.21 2.29 16.36
C PRO A 54 26.32 1.34 15.55
N TYR A 55 26.54 1.28 14.24
CA TYR A 55 25.93 0.25 13.39
C TYR A 55 26.58 -1.11 13.66
N PRO A 56 25.88 -2.24 13.42
CA PRO A 56 26.46 -3.57 13.61
C PRO A 56 27.62 -3.81 12.65
N SER A 57 28.58 -4.61 13.06
CA SER A 57 29.76 -4.93 12.26
C SER A 57 29.40 -5.76 11.01
N THR A 58 29.89 -5.33 9.85
CA THR A 58 29.81 -6.11 8.60
C THR A 58 30.86 -7.21 8.51
N SER A 59 31.64 -7.43 9.58
CA SER A 59 32.62 -8.53 9.66
C SER A 59 32.04 -9.80 10.28
N GLU A 60 30.78 -9.75 10.73
CA GLU A 60 30.08 -10.87 11.37
C GLU A 60 29.78 -12.00 10.38
N ALA A 61 29.67 -13.24 10.89
CA ALA A 61 29.54 -14.43 10.06
C ALA A 61 28.29 -14.43 9.16
N ASP A 62 27.19 -13.85 9.64
CA ASP A 62 25.90 -13.76 8.96
C ASP A 62 25.89 -12.83 7.74
N GLU A 63 26.87 -11.93 7.62
CA GLU A 63 27.12 -11.15 6.40
C GLU A 63 27.52 -12.06 5.22
N PHE A 64 28.22 -13.17 5.52
CA PHE A 64 28.84 -14.06 4.54
C PHE A 64 28.07 -15.37 4.35
N GLU A 65 26.99 -15.60 5.10
CA GLU A 65 26.12 -16.75 4.92
C GLU A 65 25.60 -16.82 3.49
N LEU A 66 25.49 -18.05 2.96
CA LEU A 66 25.04 -18.28 1.60
C LEU A 66 23.52 -18.37 1.56
N MET A 67 22.92 -17.68 0.59
CA MET A 67 21.48 -17.73 0.36
C MET A 67 21.06 -19.13 -0.04
N SER A 68 20.06 -19.67 0.64
CA SER A 68 19.43 -20.94 0.29
C SER A 68 18.15 -20.69 -0.50
N THR A 69 17.96 -21.42 -1.61
CA THR A 69 16.73 -21.38 -2.41
C THR A 69 16.04 -22.74 -2.40
N GLN A 70 14.71 -22.74 -2.52
CA GLN A 70 13.99 -23.99 -2.76
C GLN A 70 14.39 -24.53 -4.13
N ALA A 71 14.72 -25.82 -4.20
CA ALA A 71 15.05 -26.45 -5.47
C ALA A 71 13.81 -26.52 -6.36
N GLU A 72 13.82 -25.82 -7.49
CA GLU A 72 12.76 -25.92 -8.50
C GLU A 72 12.67 -27.38 -9.01
N GLY A 73 11.45 -27.94 -9.02
CA GLY A 73 11.17 -29.23 -9.67
C GLY A 73 11.20 -30.50 -8.80
N GLN A 74 11.22 -30.40 -7.46
CA GLN A 74 11.08 -31.59 -6.60
C GLN A 74 9.83 -31.50 -5.71
N ASN A 75 8.99 -32.54 -5.78
CA ASN A 75 7.75 -32.71 -5.00
C ASN A 75 7.98 -32.88 -3.48
N ASN A 76 9.17 -32.57 -2.96
CA ASN A 76 9.47 -32.63 -1.54
C ASN A 76 9.54 -31.20 -0.97
N PRO A 77 8.46 -30.70 -0.35
CA PRO A 77 8.53 -29.46 0.41
C PRO A 77 9.59 -29.61 1.53
N GLY A 78 10.65 -28.80 1.48
CA GLY A 78 11.67 -28.72 2.53
C GLY A 78 13.13 -28.92 2.11
N GLN A 79 13.44 -29.25 0.85
CA GLN A 79 14.85 -29.28 0.40
C GLN A 79 15.32 -27.92 -0.10
N PHE A 80 16.27 -27.34 0.63
CA PHE A 80 16.95 -26.09 0.31
C PHE A 80 18.35 -26.37 -0.26
N LYS A 81 18.74 -25.63 -1.29
CA LYS A 81 20.11 -25.68 -1.83
C LYS A 81 20.78 -24.33 -1.60
N ASN A 82 21.98 -24.36 -1.01
CA ASN A 82 22.80 -23.16 -0.88
C ASN A 82 23.31 -22.75 -2.26
N THR A 83 23.14 -21.47 -2.56
CA THR A 83 23.68 -20.82 -3.76
C THR A 83 25.10 -20.30 -3.48
N SER A 84 25.76 -19.74 -4.50
CA SER A 84 27.03 -19.02 -4.32
C SER A 84 26.84 -17.55 -3.87
N ILE A 85 25.60 -17.12 -3.66
CA ILE A 85 25.25 -15.73 -3.34
C ILE A 85 25.32 -15.55 -1.83
N LYS A 86 26.12 -14.57 -1.37
CA LYS A 86 26.16 -14.17 0.04
C LYS A 86 24.91 -13.36 0.38
N LEU A 87 24.29 -13.61 1.54
CA LEU A 87 23.07 -12.96 2.00
C LEU A 87 23.24 -11.47 2.28
N ARG A 88 24.45 -11.03 2.66
CA ARG A 88 24.74 -9.63 2.95
C ARG A 88 23.81 -9.07 4.03
N THR A 89 23.50 -9.88 5.04
CA THR A 89 22.46 -9.59 6.03
C THR A 89 22.70 -8.27 6.75
N ILE A 90 23.95 -7.98 7.15
CA ILE A 90 24.28 -6.77 7.89
C ILE A 90 24.38 -5.56 6.99
N SER A 91 24.97 -5.71 5.80
CA SER A 91 24.93 -4.65 4.78
C SER A 91 23.49 -4.29 4.41
N GLY A 92 22.60 -5.28 4.25
CA GLY A 92 21.17 -5.09 4.03
C GLY A 92 20.53 -4.35 5.19
N PHE A 93 20.85 -4.73 6.43
CA PHE A 93 20.35 -4.07 7.62
C PHE A 93 20.80 -2.60 7.73
N HIS A 94 22.05 -2.27 7.37
CA HIS A 94 22.52 -0.88 7.28
C HIS A 94 21.67 -0.06 6.32
N THR A 95 21.34 -0.61 5.15
CA THR A 95 20.50 0.10 4.18
C THR A 95 19.05 0.27 4.68
N SER A 96 18.53 -0.66 5.49
CA SER A 96 17.23 -0.51 6.15
C SER A 96 17.26 0.57 7.24
N ILE A 97 18.36 0.70 7.98
CA ILE A 97 18.56 1.76 8.98
C ILE A 97 18.55 3.13 8.31
N THR A 98 19.35 3.33 7.25
CA THR A 98 19.43 4.61 6.56
C THR A 98 18.12 4.97 5.86
N LEU A 99 17.41 4.00 5.28
CA LEU A 99 16.07 4.20 4.76
C LEU A 99 15.08 4.62 5.86
N SER A 100 15.18 4.02 7.04
CA SER A 100 14.32 4.39 8.19
C SER A 100 14.56 5.81 8.69
N MET A 101 15.78 6.35 8.54
CA MET A 101 16.03 7.77 8.81
C MET A 101 15.27 8.69 7.84
N ILE A 102 15.12 8.29 6.57
CA ILE A 102 14.27 9.00 5.61
C ILE A 102 12.81 8.90 6.03
N PHE A 103 12.33 7.72 6.46
CA PHE A 103 10.96 7.58 6.99
C PHE A 103 10.71 8.46 8.21
N GLU A 104 11.67 8.59 9.15
CA GLU A 104 11.55 9.49 10.29
C GLU A 104 11.22 10.92 9.81
N ARG A 105 11.98 11.39 8.83
CA ARG A 105 11.80 12.71 8.22
C ARG A 105 10.48 12.83 7.49
N VAL A 106 10.06 11.84 6.69
CA VAL A 106 8.76 11.84 6.01
C VAL A 106 7.62 11.91 7.03
N CYS A 107 7.66 11.08 8.08
CA CYS A 107 6.66 11.06 9.13
C CYS A 107 6.55 12.43 9.84
N ARG A 108 7.66 13.14 10.08
CA ARG A 108 7.70 14.46 10.74
C ARG A 108 7.39 15.64 9.81
N GLU A 109 8.03 15.68 8.65
CA GLU A 109 8.11 16.84 7.75
C GLU A 109 7.05 16.82 6.64
N ILE A 110 6.35 15.70 6.42
CA ILE A 110 5.20 15.61 5.52
C ILE A 110 3.91 15.29 6.30
N TYR A 111 3.95 14.26 7.14
CA TYR A 111 2.77 13.76 7.84
C TYR A 111 2.55 14.35 9.23
N GLY A 112 3.51 15.12 9.77
CA GLY A 112 3.39 15.79 11.05
C GLY A 112 2.30 16.86 11.04
N ILE A 113 1.64 17.11 12.17
CA ILE A 113 0.51 18.05 12.28
C ILE A 113 0.93 19.45 11.80
N ALA A 114 2.06 19.95 12.29
CA ALA A 114 2.61 21.24 11.89
C ALA A 114 3.02 21.26 10.41
N ALA A 115 3.68 20.20 9.94
CA ALA A 115 4.08 20.06 8.55
C ALA A 115 2.89 20.10 7.58
N ARG A 116 1.81 19.37 7.86
CA ARG A 116 0.58 19.41 7.05
C ARG A 116 -0.03 20.80 7.00
N LYS A 117 0.01 21.54 8.12
CA LYS A 117 -0.45 22.94 8.15
C LYS A 117 0.37 23.80 7.19
N VAL A 118 1.71 23.71 7.26
CA VAL A 118 2.62 24.43 6.37
C VAL A 118 2.41 24.06 4.90
N ILE A 119 2.30 22.76 4.58
CA ILE A 119 2.06 22.28 3.21
C ILE A 119 0.75 22.85 2.64
N ARG A 120 -0.30 22.97 3.47
CA ARG A 120 -1.59 23.53 3.05
C ARG A 120 -1.55 25.05 2.87
N GLU A 121 -0.89 25.76 3.78
CA GLU A 121 -0.86 27.23 3.80
C GLU A 121 0.20 27.81 2.86
N ASN A 122 1.27 27.06 2.57
CA ASN A 122 2.39 27.47 1.75
C ASN A 122 2.82 26.31 0.83
N GLN A 123 2.20 26.26 -0.36
CA GLN A 123 2.46 25.22 -1.35
C GLN A 123 3.91 25.19 -1.83
N LEU A 124 4.58 26.35 -1.94
CA LEU A 124 6.00 26.42 -2.33
C LEU A 124 6.90 25.76 -1.29
N ALA A 125 6.67 26.04 0.00
CA ALA A 125 7.43 25.40 1.09
C ALA A 125 7.16 23.89 1.14
N GLY A 126 5.91 23.47 0.94
CA GLY A 126 5.56 22.05 0.85
C GLY A 126 6.24 21.35 -0.32
N GLN A 127 6.24 21.97 -1.50
CA GLN A 127 6.89 21.47 -2.70
C GLN A 127 8.41 21.34 -2.50
N ALA A 128 9.05 22.36 -1.93
CA ALA A 128 10.48 22.32 -1.62
C ALA A 128 10.81 21.14 -0.70
N LYS A 129 10.00 20.93 0.34
CA LYS A 129 10.18 19.82 1.28
C LYS A 129 9.98 18.45 0.63
N ARG A 130 8.98 18.32 -0.24
CA ARG A 130 8.73 17.10 -1.03
C ARG A 130 9.95 16.74 -1.88
N LEU A 131 10.48 17.70 -2.64
CA LEU A 131 11.61 17.48 -3.53
C LEU A 131 12.90 17.21 -2.76
N GLU A 132 13.10 17.84 -1.61
CA GLU A 132 14.25 17.58 -0.72
C GLU A 132 14.25 16.12 -0.22
N LEU A 133 13.11 15.63 0.28
CA LEU A 133 12.99 14.25 0.77
C LEU A 133 13.07 13.24 -0.37
N TRP A 134 12.49 13.56 -1.53
CA TRP A 134 12.60 12.72 -2.71
C TRP A 134 14.05 12.62 -3.20
N ALA A 135 14.81 13.72 -3.21
CA ALA A 135 16.23 13.71 -3.54
C ALA A 135 17.03 12.84 -2.57
N ALA A 136 16.74 12.89 -1.27
CA ALA A 136 17.38 12.02 -0.28
C ALA A 136 17.08 10.53 -0.54
N LEU A 137 15.84 10.20 -0.93
CA LEU A 137 15.45 8.84 -1.31
C LEU A 137 16.14 8.39 -2.61
N LYS A 138 16.26 9.27 -3.61
CA LYS A 138 16.99 8.98 -4.86
C LYS A 138 18.48 8.78 -4.64
N GLU A 139 19.07 9.50 -3.70
CA GLU A 139 20.46 9.28 -3.31
C GLU A 139 20.64 7.91 -2.62
N TRP A 140 19.68 7.50 -1.77
CA TRP A 140 19.67 6.17 -1.19
C TRP A 140 19.56 5.07 -2.26
N GLU A 141 18.68 5.23 -3.25
CA GLU A 141 18.56 4.30 -4.40
C GLU A 141 19.91 4.22 -5.15
N ARG A 142 20.52 5.36 -5.47
CA ARG A 142 21.82 5.42 -6.16
C ARG A 142 22.92 4.66 -5.40
N GLN A 143 22.92 4.74 -4.07
CA GLN A 143 23.85 3.98 -3.23
C GLN A 143 23.57 2.48 -3.26
N MET A 144 22.30 2.06 -3.28
CA MET A 144 21.91 0.67 -3.48
C MET A 144 22.38 0.14 -4.83
N GLU A 145 22.16 0.87 -5.93
CA GLU A 145 22.61 0.46 -7.27
C GLU A 145 24.14 0.31 -7.38
N ALA A 146 24.89 1.15 -6.67
CA ALA A 146 26.35 1.09 -6.62
C ALA A 146 26.89 -0.03 -5.73
N SER A 147 26.03 -0.70 -4.96
CA SER A 147 26.40 -1.72 -3.99
C SER A 147 26.16 -3.16 -4.50
N PRO A 148 26.70 -4.17 -3.80
CA PRO A 148 26.33 -5.57 -4.04
C PRO A 148 24.85 -5.90 -3.76
N LEU A 149 24.08 -4.98 -3.19
CA LEU A 149 22.64 -5.11 -2.88
C LEU A 149 21.74 -4.55 -3.98
N ARG A 150 22.29 -4.19 -5.15
CA ARG A 150 21.50 -3.71 -6.30
C ARG A 150 20.39 -4.70 -6.68
N LEU A 151 19.28 -4.16 -7.15
CA LEU A 151 18.18 -4.98 -7.63
C LEU A 151 18.51 -5.63 -8.98
N ASP A 152 18.30 -6.94 -9.08
CA ASP A 152 18.49 -7.73 -10.28
C ASP A 152 17.14 -8.21 -10.80
N LEU A 153 16.66 -7.60 -11.87
CA LEU A 153 15.42 -8.01 -12.53
C LEU A 153 15.67 -8.91 -13.75
N SER A 154 16.91 -9.39 -13.95
CA SER A 154 17.25 -10.36 -15.00
C SER A 154 16.61 -11.72 -14.76
N GLU A 155 16.74 -12.65 -15.71
CA GLU A 155 16.25 -14.03 -15.55
C GLU A 155 16.93 -14.78 -14.40
N SER A 156 18.15 -14.40 -14.03
CA SER A 156 18.91 -15.06 -12.97
C SER A 156 18.38 -14.73 -11.56
N LEU A 157 17.76 -13.56 -11.38
CA LEU A 157 17.12 -13.09 -10.15
C LEU A 157 18.00 -13.29 -8.91
N THR A 158 19.18 -12.67 -8.91
CA THR A 158 20.25 -12.86 -7.91
C THR A 158 20.15 -11.99 -6.67
N SER A 159 19.21 -11.04 -6.60
CA SER A 159 19.04 -10.20 -5.41
C SER A 159 18.71 -11.00 -4.15
N VAL A 160 19.35 -10.61 -3.06
CA VAL A 160 19.11 -11.16 -1.72
C VAL A 160 17.81 -10.62 -1.12
N PRO A 161 17.17 -11.33 -0.17
CA PRO A 161 15.90 -10.92 0.44
C PRO A 161 15.90 -9.51 1.03
N ALA A 162 16.99 -9.10 1.68
CA ALA A 162 17.12 -7.76 2.27
C ALA A 162 17.08 -6.66 1.20
N ALA A 163 17.75 -6.86 0.05
CA ALA A 163 17.73 -5.92 -1.06
C ALA A 163 16.31 -5.75 -1.62
N ILE A 164 15.64 -6.86 -1.92
CA ILE A 164 14.26 -6.87 -2.45
C ILE A 164 13.33 -6.11 -1.51
N THR A 165 13.40 -6.42 -0.21
CA THR A 165 12.56 -5.80 0.82
C THR A 165 12.83 -4.30 0.90
N ASN A 166 14.09 -3.88 0.92
CA ASN A 166 14.44 -2.47 1.02
C ASN A 166 14.02 -1.68 -0.22
N TYR A 167 14.11 -2.24 -1.44
CA TYR A 167 13.57 -1.58 -2.64
C TYR A 167 12.04 -1.42 -2.57
N VAL A 168 11.31 -2.46 -2.14
CA VAL A 168 9.85 -2.37 -1.93
C VAL A 168 9.50 -1.28 -0.92
N VAL A 169 10.22 -1.22 0.20
CA VAL A 169 10.02 -0.21 1.25
C VAL A 169 10.42 1.19 0.77
N ALA A 170 11.44 1.31 -0.07
CA ALA A 170 11.85 2.59 -0.67
C ALA A 170 10.79 3.14 -1.63
N TRP A 171 10.25 2.30 -2.52
CA TRP A 171 9.13 2.72 -3.39
C TRP A 171 7.87 3.05 -2.60
N HIS A 172 7.60 2.32 -1.52
CA HIS A 172 6.56 2.71 -0.58
C HIS A 172 6.81 4.09 0.02
N CYS A 173 8.04 4.40 0.44
CA CYS A 173 8.44 5.73 0.91
C CYS A 173 8.20 6.80 -0.16
N SER A 174 8.50 6.51 -1.43
CA SER A 174 8.22 7.40 -2.57
C SER A 174 6.72 7.71 -2.68
N ILE A 175 5.86 6.69 -2.58
CA ILE A 175 4.40 6.92 -2.55
C ILE A 175 4.01 7.83 -1.37
N LEU A 176 4.57 7.61 -0.19
CA LEU A 176 4.29 8.45 0.98
C LEU A 176 4.75 9.90 0.80
N ILE A 177 5.90 10.15 0.16
CA ILE A 177 6.40 11.51 -0.07
C ILE A 177 5.46 12.29 -1.01
N HIS A 178 4.97 11.64 -2.06
CA HIS A 178 4.27 12.31 -3.15
C HIS A 178 2.75 12.37 -2.95
N ARG A 179 2.14 11.35 -2.34
CA ARG A 179 0.66 11.23 -2.26
C ARG A 179 -0.07 12.46 -1.70
N PRO A 180 0.40 13.19 -0.66
CA PRO A 180 -0.36 14.33 -0.11
C PRO A 180 -0.46 15.53 -1.06
N PHE A 181 0.33 15.53 -2.14
CA PHE A 181 0.41 16.62 -3.10
C PHE A 181 -0.46 16.38 -4.34
N ILE A 182 -1.02 15.19 -4.54
CA ILE A 182 -1.78 14.81 -5.75
C ILE A 182 -2.99 15.73 -5.95
N ALA A 183 -3.86 15.86 -4.95
CA ALA A 183 -5.11 16.63 -5.09
C ALA A 183 -4.90 18.14 -5.31
N ARG A 184 -3.72 18.67 -4.95
CA ARG A 184 -3.36 20.09 -5.04
C ARG A 184 -2.33 20.35 -6.13
N TRP A 185 -2.02 19.33 -6.94
CA TRP A 185 -1.03 19.44 -7.98
C TRP A 185 -1.51 20.36 -9.09
N THR A 186 -0.66 21.30 -9.48
CA THR A 186 -0.87 22.17 -10.63
C THR A 186 0.41 22.21 -11.43
N TYR A 187 0.33 21.86 -12.70
CA TYR A 187 1.46 22.02 -13.61
C TYR A 187 1.92 23.47 -13.62
N ASN A 188 3.21 23.70 -13.35
CA ASN A 188 3.81 25.01 -13.39
C ASN A 188 4.74 25.11 -14.60
N PRO A 189 4.37 25.89 -15.64
CA PRO A 189 5.20 26.08 -16.83
C PRO A 189 6.59 26.67 -16.54
N ALA A 190 6.75 27.38 -15.41
CA ALA A 190 8.04 27.95 -15.00
C ALA A 190 9.01 26.89 -14.43
N THR A 191 8.52 25.71 -14.05
CA THR A 191 9.31 24.58 -13.55
C THR A 191 8.86 23.29 -14.25
N PRO A 192 9.09 23.17 -15.57
CA PRO A 192 8.57 22.06 -16.37
C PRO A 192 9.12 20.71 -15.94
N ASP A 193 10.29 20.68 -15.30
CA ASP A 193 10.96 19.45 -14.83
C ASP A 193 10.43 18.94 -13.48
N SER A 194 9.50 19.66 -12.84
CA SER A 194 8.95 19.18 -11.57
C SER A 194 8.05 17.96 -11.83
N PRO A 195 8.35 16.80 -11.21
CA PRO A 195 7.64 15.56 -11.49
C PRO A 195 6.20 15.63 -10.99
N ASP A 196 5.28 15.05 -11.76
CA ASP A 196 3.90 14.85 -11.34
C ASP A 196 3.85 13.85 -10.15
N PRO A 197 3.28 14.23 -9.00
CA PRO A 197 3.15 13.37 -7.84
C PRO A 197 2.41 12.07 -8.11
N LEU A 198 1.38 12.10 -8.95
CA LEU A 198 0.60 10.93 -9.28
C LEU A 198 1.42 9.96 -10.13
N GLU A 199 2.10 10.47 -11.16
CA GLU A 199 2.97 9.64 -12.02
C GLU A 199 4.06 8.96 -11.18
N VAL A 200 4.73 9.70 -10.29
CA VAL A 200 5.74 9.12 -9.39
C VAL A 200 5.17 8.05 -8.47
N CYS A 201 3.95 8.24 -7.94
CA CYS A 201 3.28 7.24 -7.12
C CYS A 201 2.93 5.98 -7.93
N LEU A 202 2.46 6.14 -9.17
CA LEU A 202 2.08 5.03 -10.03
C LEU A 202 3.29 4.24 -10.50
N ASP A 203 4.39 4.90 -10.83
CA ASP A 203 5.64 4.24 -11.19
C ASP A 203 6.21 3.45 -10.00
N ALA A 204 6.20 4.04 -8.81
CA ALA A 204 6.58 3.33 -7.59
C ALA A 204 5.67 2.11 -7.31
N ALA A 205 4.34 2.27 -7.47
CA ALA A 205 3.38 1.17 -7.30
C ALA A 205 3.61 0.03 -8.30
N LYS A 206 3.85 0.35 -9.58
CA LYS A 206 4.18 -0.62 -10.62
C LYS A 206 5.48 -1.36 -10.29
N ASN A 207 6.52 -0.65 -9.87
CA ASN A 207 7.80 -1.26 -9.50
C ASN A 207 7.68 -2.22 -8.31
N ILE A 208 6.87 -1.89 -7.30
CA ILE A 208 6.51 -2.81 -6.21
C ILE A 208 5.89 -4.09 -6.78
N CYS A 209 4.91 -3.97 -7.67
CA CYS A 209 4.26 -5.15 -8.25
C CYS A 209 5.23 -5.98 -9.11
N ILE A 210 6.04 -5.35 -9.95
CA ILE A 210 7.00 -6.04 -10.84
C ILE A 210 8.02 -6.84 -10.03
N VAL A 211 8.59 -6.24 -8.98
CA VAL A 211 9.59 -6.94 -8.16
C VAL A 211 8.96 -8.10 -7.39
N LEU A 212 7.77 -7.89 -6.81
CA LEU A 212 7.10 -8.93 -6.05
C LEU A 212 6.66 -10.08 -6.97
N GLU A 213 6.12 -9.79 -8.16
CA GLU A 213 5.75 -10.83 -9.13
C GLU A 213 6.96 -11.72 -9.51
N LYS A 214 8.14 -11.12 -9.70
CA LYS A 214 9.38 -11.87 -10.00
C LYS A 214 9.92 -12.66 -8.81
N TYR A 215 9.83 -12.11 -7.60
CA TYR A 215 10.53 -12.66 -6.43
C TYR A 215 9.65 -13.42 -5.45
N ILE A 216 8.32 -13.34 -5.52
CA ILE A 216 7.41 -13.92 -4.52
C ILE A 216 7.60 -15.42 -4.33
N GLY A 217 7.93 -16.17 -5.39
CA GLY A 217 8.21 -17.61 -5.31
C GLY A 217 9.58 -17.95 -4.70
N ARG A 218 10.52 -16.99 -4.66
CA ARG A 218 11.85 -17.16 -4.07
C ARG A 218 11.94 -16.68 -2.63
N LEU A 219 11.00 -15.84 -2.21
CA LEU A 219 10.85 -15.43 -0.82
C LEU A 219 10.21 -16.58 -0.01
N LEU A 220 10.64 -16.77 1.24
CA LEU A 220 10.03 -17.73 2.18
C LEU A 220 8.69 -17.20 2.70
N GLY A 221 7.79 -16.83 1.79
CA GLY A 221 6.60 -16.03 2.05
C GLY A 221 6.87 -14.53 1.98
N LEU A 222 5.79 -13.75 1.84
CA LEU A 222 5.86 -12.29 1.92
C LEU A 222 6.00 -11.89 3.39
N PRO A 223 7.08 -11.17 3.76
CA PRO A 223 7.22 -10.70 5.13
C PRO A 223 6.15 -9.64 5.48
N CYS A 224 5.81 -9.56 6.77
CA CYS A 224 4.65 -8.81 7.26
C CYS A 224 4.79 -7.28 7.12
N ASP A 225 6.03 -6.83 7.01
CA ASP A 225 6.45 -5.46 6.74
C ASP A 225 6.06 -4.99 5.33
N MET A 226 5.85 -5.91 4.38
CA MET A 226 5.40 -5.57 3.02
C MET A 226 3.89 -5.30 2.91
N VAL A 227 3.08 -5.61 3.94
CA VAL A 227 1.62 -5.46 3.89
C VAL A 227 1.23 -4.02 3.52
N PHE A 228 1.89 -3.03 4.11
CA PHE A 228 1.59 -1.63 3.86
C PHE A 228 2.13 -1.13 2.52
N SER A 229 3.28 -1.63 2.07
CA SER A 229 3.80 -1.35 0.73
C SER A 229 2.86 -1.86 -0.36
N VAL A 230 2.39 -3.11 -0.26
CA VAL A 230 1.42 -3.68 -1.22
C VAL A 230 0.09 -2.91 -1.18
N PHE A 231 -0.38 -2.59 0.03
CA PHE A 231 -1.63 -1.85 0.19
C PHE A 231 -1.56 -0.43 -0.39
N THR A 232 -0.48 0.30 -0.14
CA THR A 232 -0.31 1.67 -0.67
C THR A 232 -0.12 1.66 -2.19
N ALA A 233 0.57 0.67 -2.75
CA ALA A 233 0.63 0.46 -4.19
C ALA A 233 -0.76 0.22 -4.79
N ALA A 234 -1.54 -0.71 -4.21
CA ALA A 234 -2.92 -0.97 -4.63
C ALA A 234 -3.80 0.29 -4.58
N SER A 235 -3.62 1.11 -3.55
CA SER A 235 -4.40 2.33 -3.36
C SER A 235 -4.09 3.39 -4.42
N ALA A 236 -2.83 3.53 -4.81
CA ALA A 236 -2.42 4.41 -5.91
C ALA A 236 -3.00 3.92 -7.25
N LEU A 237 -2.92 2.62 -7.53
CA LEU A 237 -3.47 2.00 -8.74
C LEU A 237 -5.00 2.11 -8.81
N LEU A 238 -5.69 1.95 -7.68
CA LEU A 238 -7.14 2.13 -7.59
C LEU A 238 -7.54 3.59 -7.86
N TYR A 239 -6.78 4.55 -7.34
CA TYR A 239 -7.01 5.97 -7.59
C TYR A 239 -6.89 6.32 -9.08
N ASP A 240 -5.86 5.81 -9.76
CA ASP A 240 -5.68 5.94 -11.21
C ASP A 240 -6.82 5.31 -11.99
N SER A 241 -7.21 4.08 -11.64
CA SER A 241 -8.33 3.37 -12.28
C SER A 241 -9.66 4.13 -12.15
N LYS A 242 -9.91 4.81 -11.02
CA LYS A 242 -11.11 5.64 -10.80
C LYS A 242 -11.05 7.01 -11.48
N SER A 243 -9.87 7.58 -11.61
CA SER A 243 -9.68 8.93 -12.17
C SER A 243 -9.58 8.90 -13.70
N SER A 244 -9.19 7.77 -14.28
CA SER A 244 -9.10 7.60 -15.74
C SER A 244 -10.47 7.33 -16.36
N LYS A 245 -10.71 7.92 -17.53
CA LYS A 245 -11.89 7.62 -18.37
C LYS A 245 -11.77 6.25 -19.04
N GLU A 246 -10.55 5.79 -19.28
CA GLU A 246 -10.24 4.47 -19.82
C GLU A 246 -9.24 3.79 -18.89
N PRO A 247 -9.70 2.89 -18.00
CA PRO A 247 -8.83 2.19 -17.08
C PRO A 247 -7.84 1.30 -17.83
N SER A 248 -6.54 1.49 -17.59
CA SER A 248 -5.50 0.66 -18.19
C SER A 248 -5.68 -0.81 -17.78
N PRO A 249 -5.73 -1.76 -18.74
CA PRO A 249 -5.80 -3.20 -18.43
C PRO A 249 -4.65 -3.65 -17.52
N GLU A 250 -3.46 -3.05 -17.68
CA GLU A 250 -2.31 -3.35 -16.85
C GLU A 250 -2.49 -2.82 -15.43
N THR A 251 -2.98 -1.59 -15.24
CA THR A 251 -3.29 -1.05 -13.90
C THR A 251 -4.27 -1.96 -13.17
N ASN A 252 -5.31 -2.43 -13.85
CA ASN A 252 -6.29 -3.36 -13.27
C ASN A 252 -5.68 -4.71 -12.92
N ARG A 253 -4.82 -5.28 -13.79
CA ARG A 253 -4.08 -6.52 -13.52
C ARG A 253 -3.21 -6.40 -12.26
N LEU A 254 -2.42 -5.33 -12.16
CA LEU A 254 -1.54 -5.06 -11.03
C LEU A 254 -2.31 -4.84 -9.72
N LEU A 255 -3.46 -4.16 -9.79
CA LEU A 255 -4.35 -3.98 -8.66
C LEU A 255 -4.89 -5.33 -8.14
N GLN A 256 -5.32 -6.21 -9.04
CA GLN A 256 -5.79 -7.56 -8.68
C GLN A 256 -4.67 -8.41 -8.05
N LEU A 257 -3.43 -8.29 -8.53
CA LEU A 257 -2.28 -8.94 -7.90
C LEU A 257 -2.06 -8.46 -6.46
N CYS A 258 -2.14 -7.15 -6.21
CA CYS A 258 -2.01 -6.62 -4.85
C CYS A 258 -3.11 -7.15 -3.92
N ILE A 259 -4.37 -7.18 -4.39
CA ILE A 259 -5.50 -7.73 -3.64
C ILE A 259 -5.25 -9.21 -3.33
N HIS A 260 -4.79 -9.99 -4.31
CA HIS A 260 -4.44 -11.39 -4.12
C HIS A 260 -3.34 -11.58 -3.05
N TRP A 261 -2.25 -10.80 -3.12
CA TRP A 261 -1.18 -10.87 -2.13
C TRP A 261 -1.64 -10.48 -0.73
N LEU A 262 -2.50 -9.46 -0.59
CA LEU A 262 -3.10 -9.08 0.69
C LEU A 262 -4.02 -10.18 1.24
N SER A 263 -4.74 -10.91 0.38
CA SER A 263 -5.54 -12.07 0.77
C SER A 263 -4.65 -13.20 1.32
N MET A 264 -3.54 -13.48 0.65
CA MET A 264 -2.55 -14.47 1.10
C MET A 264 -1.92 -14.08 2.44
N LEU A 265 -1.48 -12.83 2.59
CA LEU A 265 -0.97 -12.28 3.84
C LEU A 265 -2.02 -12.27 4.95
N GLY A 266 -3.30 -12.07 4.59
CA GLY A 266 -4.45 -12.05 5.50
C GLY A 266 -4.66 -13.37 6.26
N LYS A 267 -4.14 -14.49 5.75
CA LYS A 267 -4.18 -15.79 6.44
C LYS A 267 -3.36 -15.79 7.73
N SER A 268 -2.27 -15.01 7.77
CA SER A 268 -1.36 -14.91 8.91
C SER A 268 -1.51 -13.59 9.66
N TRP A 269 -1.93 -12.52 8.98
CA TRP A 269 -1.94 -11.16 9.53
C TRP A 269 -3.32 -10.52 9.40
N LYS A 270 -4.02 -10.34 10.53
CA LYS A 270 -5.37 -9.74 10.56
C LYS A 270 -5.44 -8.35 9.89
N SER A 271 -4.38 -7.56 10.02
CA SER A 271 -4.28 -6.24 9.38
C SER A 271 -4.32 -6.32 7.85
N ALA A 272 -3.72 -7.36 7.26
CA ALA A 272 -3.74 -7.59 5.82
C ALA A 272 -5.14 -8.04 5.35
N GLY A 273 -5.81 -8.90 6.12
CA GLY A 273 -7.19 -9.32 5.81
C GLY A 273 -8.16 -8.15 5.75
N LYS A 274 -8.13 -7.25 6.75
CA LYS A 274 -8.92 -6.01 6.77
C LYS A 274 -8.66 -5.11 5.53
N ARG A 275 -7.40 -5.00 5.10
CA ARG A 275 -7.02 -4.21 3.93
C ARG A 275 -7.49 -4.83 2.62
N HIS A 276 -7.38 -6.15 2.51
CA HIS A 276 -7.94 -6.91 1.40
C HIS A 276 -9.44 -6.68 1.28
N GLU A 277 -10.20 -6.85 2.36
CA GLU A 277 -11.66 -6.63 2.37
C GLU A 277 -12.03 -5.21 1.92
N MET A 278 -11.32 -4.21 2.43
CA MET A 278 -11.56 -2.81 2.08
C MET A 278 -11.29 -2.52 0.59
N LEU A 279 -10.18 -3.03 0.04
CA LEU A 279 -9.85 -2.81 -1.37
C LEU A 279 -10.79 -3.59 -2.29
N ALA A 280 -11.11 -4.84 -1.95
CA ALA A 280 -12.03 -5.67 -2.72
C ALA A 280 -13.40 -5.01 -2.85
N ALA A 281 -13.99 -4.55 -1.73
CA ALA A 281 -15.27 -3.83 -1.74
C ALA A 281 -15.25 -2.62 -2.69
N LYS A 282 -14.21 -1.79 -2.63
CA LYS A 282 -14.09 -0.58 -3.46
C LYS A 282 -13.83 -0.84 -4.94
N VAL A 283 -13.31 -2.01 -5.29
CA VAL A 283 -13.17 -2.45 -6.69
C VAL A 283 -14.51 -2.95 -7.22
N TYR A 284 -15.33 -3.63 -6.41
CA TYR A 284 -16.68 -4.03 -6.81
C TYR A 284 -17.64 -2.84 -7.00
N ASP A 285 -17.40 -1.72 -6.33
CA ASP A 285 -18.14 -0.47 -6.53
C ASP A 285 -17.81 0.25 -7.85
N LEU A 286 -16.83 -0.23 -8.63
CA LEU A 286 -16.61 0.27 -9.99
C LEU A 286 -17.80 -0.13 -10.87
N PRO A 287 -18.31 0.76 -11.74
CA PRO A 287 -19.33 0.39 -12.71
C PRO A 287 -18.85 -0.82 -13.49
N GLN A 288 -19.45 -1.99 -13.25
CA GLN A 288 -19.24 -3.13 -14.11
C GLN A 288 -19.86 -2.75 -15.45
N GLU A 289 -19.02 -2.36 -16.41
CA GLU A 289 -19.44 -2.42 -17.80
C GLU A 289 -19.78 -3.89 -18.06
N MET A 290 -21.08 -4.16 -18.13
CA MET A 290 -21.62 -5.45 -18.49
C MET A 290 -21.02 -5.84 -19.84
N HIS A 291 -20.03 -6.72 -19.83
CA HIS A 291 -19.70 -7.55 -20.99
C HIS A 291 -20.85 -8.55 -21.21
N THR A 292 -22.02 -8.04 -21.61
CA THR A 292 -22.96 -8.82 -22.40
C THR A 292 -22.43 -8.81 -23.83
N GLN A 293 -21.72 -9.88 -24.20
CA GLN A 293 -21.56 -10.27 -25.60
C GLN A 293 -22.96 -10.50 -26.19
N ASN A 294 -23.58 -9.44 -26.68
CA ASN A 294 -24.74 -9.55 -27.55
C ASN A 294 -24.24 -9.80 -28.97
N ASN A 295 -24.23 -11.08 -29.30
CA ASN A 295 -24.02 -11.59 -30.63
C ASN A 295 -25.21 -11.14 -31.51
N SER A 296 -25.05 -10.08 -32.30
CA SER A 296 -25.99 -9.74 -33.36
C SER A 296 -25.34 -8.86 -34.45
N GLY A 297 -25.21 -9.42 -35.65
CA GLY A 297 -25.22 -8.62 -36.88
C GLY A 297 -24.09 -8.82 -37.89
N ALA A 298 -23.88 -10.05 -38.41
CA ALA A 298 -23.23 -10.21 -39.72
C ALA A 298 -24.30 -10.56 -40.76
N ARG A 299 -24.67 -9.57 -41.58
CA ARG A 299 -25.55 -9.71 -42.74
C ARG A 299 -24.82 -10.46 -43.86
N THR A 300 -25.58 -11.39 -44.43
CA THR A 300 -25.36 -12.29 -45.57
C THR A 300 -25.02 -11.61 -46.91
N ILE A 301 -24.16 -12.26 -47.70
CA ILE A 301 -24.30 -12.34 -49.17
C ILE A 301 -23.96 -13.78 -49.62
N GLY A 302 -24.87 -14.42 -50.37
CA GLY A 302 -24.58 -15.57 -51.24
C GLY A 302 -25.46 -16.82 -51.03
N SER A 303 -26.65 -16.85 -51.66
CA SER A 303 -27.43 -18.08 -51.93
C SER A 303 -26.78 -18.91 -53.07
N PRO A 304 -27.32 -20.09 -53.52
CA PRO A 304 -28.50 -20.86 -53.05
C PRO A 304 -28.27 -22.39 -52.94
N ALA A 305 -29.18 -23.11 -52.25
CA ALA A 305 -29.85 -24.31 -52.79
C ALA A 305 -30.80 -25.00 -51.78
N ARG A 306 -32.07 -25.12 -52.22
CA ARG A 306 -33.04 -26.23 -52.12
C ARG A 306 -33.57 -26.78 -50.78
N GLU A 307 -34.90 -26.64 -50.69
CA GLU A 307 -35.92 -27.68 -50.43
C GLU A 307 -35.89 -28.42 -49.09
N ALA A 308 -36.86 -28.13 -48.20
CA ALA A 308 -38.07 -28.95 -48.07
C ALA A 308 -38.98 -28.45 -46.92
N SER A 309 -40.24 -28.38 -47.29
CA SER A 309 -41.50 -28.18 -46.55
C SER A 309 -41.72 -29.04 -45.31
N ILE A 310 -42.57 -28.58 -44.36
CA ILE A 310 -43.94 -29.10 -44.07
C ILE A 310 -44.49 -28.56 -42.73
N GLN A 311 -45.67 -27.92 -42.81
CA GLN A 311 -46.88 -27.92 -41.92
C GLN A 311 -46.77 -27.65 -40.40
N SER A 312 -47.80 -27.18 -39.67
CA SER A 312 -49.04 -26.40 -39.86
C SER A 312 -49.79 -26.41 -38.51
N GLN A 313 -50.82 -25.55 -38.35
CA GLN A 313 -51.92 -25.51 -37.34
C GLN A 313 -51.78 -24.39 -36.29
N ILE A 314 -52.53 -23.28 -36.32
CA ILE A 314 -54.00 -23.01 -36.26
C ILE A 314 -54.59 -23.16 -34.83
N TYR A 315 -54.63 -22.02 -34.09
CA TYR A 315 -55.76 -21.30 -33.43
C TYR A 315 -56.93 -22.05 -32.73
N PRO A 316 -57.84 -21.40 -31.94
CA PRO A 316 -57.74 -20.24 -31.00
C PRO A 316 -58.66 -20.29 -29.73
N SER A 317 -58.66 -19.19 -28.93
CA SER A 317 -59.80 -18.53 -28.21
C SER A 317 -60.39 -19.02 -26.86
N GLY A 318 -60.65 -18.05 -25.97
CA GLY A 318 -61.72 -18.04 -24.93
C GLY A 318 -61.27 -17.70 -23.49
N SER A 319 -61.31 -16.43 -23.03
CA SER A 319 -62.38 -15.74 -22.27
C SER A 319 -62.42 -15.95 -20.74
N ALA A 320 -62.25 -14.87 -19.94
CA ALA A 320 -63.15 -14.42 -18.84
C ALA A 320 -62.42 -13.50 -17.81
N GLN A 321 -63.13 -12.45 -17.37
CA GLN A 321 -62.73 -11.37 -16.44
C GLN A 321 -63.02 -11.69 -14.96
N VAL A 322 -62.49 -10.85 -14.03
CA VAL A 322 -63.11 -10.20 -12.82
C VAL A 322 -61.96 -9.61 -11.93
N SER A 323 -61.67 -8.29 -11.94
CA SER A 323 -61.98 -7.19 -10.96
C SER A 323 -61.50 -7.41 -9.49
N ASN A 324 -60.86 -6.49 -8.75
CA ASN A 324 -61.00 -5.02 -8.49
C ASN A 324 -59.63 -4.37 -8.15
N GLY A 325 -59.28 -3.15 -8.61
CA GLY A 325 -59.46 -1.83 -7.92
C GLY A 325 -58.10 -1.34 -7.37
N TYR A 326 -57.58 -0.11 -7.49
CA TYR A 326 -58.11 1.24 -7.70
C TYR A 326 -57.07 2.15 -8.41
N SER A 327 -57.58 3.20 -9.04
CA SER A 327 -56.93 4.31 -9.76
C SER A 327 -56.43 5.46 -8.86
N GLY A 328 -55.40 6.18 -9.28
CA GLY A 328 -55.12 7.57 -8.83
C GLY A 328 -53.69 8.05 -9.11
N MET A 329 -53.54 8.96 -10.08
CA MET A 329 -52.32 9.71 -10.42
C MET A 329 -51.90 10.67 -9.28
N GLU A 330 -50.61 10.69 -8.92
CA GLU A 330 -49.94 11.89 -8.40
C GLU A 330 -48.48 11.94 -8.90
N GLN A 331 -48.01 13.19 -9.09
CA GLN A 331 -46.86 13.63 -9.87
C GLN A 331 -45.50 13.28 -9.25
N MET A 332 -44.50 13.02 -10.11
CA MET A 332 -43.08 12.99 -9.75
C MET A 332 -42.63 14.39 -9.26
N PRO A 333 -41.98 14.51 -8.09
CA PRO A 333 -41.28 15.74 -7.74
C PRO A 333 -40.03 15.92 -8.60
N GLN A 334 -39.93 17.13 -9.10
CA GLN A 334 -38.85 17.70 -9.90
C GLN A 334 -37.53 17.77 -9.14
N ILE A 335 -36.45 17.59 -9.91
CA ILE A 335 -35.04 17.78 -9.54
C ILE A 335 -34.85 19.19 -8.98
N ALA A 336 -34.44 19.29 -7.71
CA ALA A 336 -34.03 20.54 -7.09
C ALA A 336 -32.57 20.42 -6.66
N ASN A 337 -31.73 21.27 -7.28
CA ASN A 337 -30.38 21.69 -6.90
C ASN A 337 -29.83 21.07 -5.61
N GLU A 338 -28.92 20.11 -5.76
CA GLU A 338 -28.03 19.73 -4.66
C GLU A 338 -26.97 20.82 -4.47
N ASP A 339 -27.10 21.46 -3.32
CA ASP A 339 -26.28 22.52 -2.78
C ASP A 339 -24.82 22.04 -2.61
N TRP A 340 -23.87 22.72 -3.27
CA TRP A 340 -22.43 22.43 -3.22
C TRP A 340 -21.77 22.81 -1.87
N GLY A 341 -22.53 22.70 -0.78
CA GLY A 341 -22.10 23.01 0.59
C GLY A 341 -20.93 22.15 1.09
N PHE A 342 -20.65 21.01 0.45
CA PHE A 342 -19.52 20.14 0.79
C PHE A 342 -18.14 20.72 0.41
N LEU A 343 -18.10 21.76 -0.44
CA LEU A 343 -16.85 22.41 -0.86
C LEU A 343 -16.40 23.52 0.11
N LYS A 344 -17.21 23.85 1.13
CA LYS A 344 -17.01 25.06 1.95
C LYS A 344 -15.93 24.90 3.05
N ASN A 345 -15.51 23.66 3.34
CA ASN A 345 -14.49 23.35 4.36
C ASN A 345 -13.34 22.49 3.79
N LEU A 346 -12.74 22.98 2.70
CA LEU A 346 -11.69 22.30 1.93
C LEU A 346 -10.39 22.13 2.75
N GLY A 347 -10.25 21.00 3.45
CA GLY A 347 -9.15 20.70 4.39
C GLY A 347 -9.57 19.89 5.62
N ASP A 348 -10.87 19.59 5.74
CA ASP A 348 -11.50 18.74 6.76
C ASP A 348 -11.54 17.24 6.36
N ALA A 349 -11.90 16.38 7.31
CA ALA A 349 -11.77 14.92 7.35
C ALA A 349 -12.44 14.07 6.24
N ASN A 350 -12.91 14.67 5.15
CA ASN A 350 -13.61 14.01 4.05
C ASN A 350 -12.89 14.12 2.69
N ASP A 351 -11.58 14.39 2.67
CA ASP A 351 -10.76 14.02 1.50
C ASP A 351 -10.84 12.50 1.35
N ASP A 352 -11.25 11.96 0.19
CA ASP A 352 -11.38 10.50 -0.03
C ASP A 352 -10.11 9.73 0.36
N PHE A 353 -8.94 10.37 0.25
CA PHE A 353 -7.65 9.82 0.64
C PHE A 353 -7.35 9.98 2.14
N PHE A 354 -7.84 11.04 2.79
CA PHE A 354 -7.82 11.16 4.25
C PHE A 354 -8.85 10.26 4.92
N ALA A 355 -10.03 10.11 4.33
CA ALA A 355 -11.02 9.10 4.69
C ALA A 355 -10.44 7.70 4.54
N PHE A 356 -9.59 7.46 3.51
CA PHE A 356 -8.83 6.23 3.37
C PHE A 356 -7.79 6.05 4.48
N ASP A 357 -7.00 7.08 4.81
CA ASP A 357 -6.04 7.08 5.93
C ASP A 357 -6.73 6.99 7.32
N VAL A 358 -7.93 7.56 7.50
CA VAL A 358 -8.74 7.51 8.73
C VAL A 358 -9.45 6.16 8.85
N GLN A 359 -10.00 5.62 7.77
CA GLN A 359 -10.54 4.26 7.71
C GLN A 359 -9.43 3.24 8.00
N LEU A 360 -8.21 3.47 7.49
CA LEU A 360 -7.01 2.70 7.80
C LEU A 360 -6.61 2.79 9.29
N ARG A 361 -6.62 3.99 9.88
CA ARG A 361 -6.39 4.21 11.32
C ARG A 361 -7.46 3.53 12.19
N GLY A 362 -8.74 3.69 11.85
CA GLY A 362 -9.86 3.06 12.56
C GLY A 362 -9.84 1.53 12.51
N LEU A 363 -9.38 0.94 11.40
CA LEU A 363 -9.19 -0.52 11.29
C LEU A 363 -8.04 -1.04 12.17
N LEU A 364 -7.02 -0.21 12.42
CA LEU A 364 -5.85 -0.51 13.26
C LEU A 364 -6.11 -0.31 14.76
N ASP A 365 -6.92 0.67 15.14
CA ASP A 365 -7.30 0.96 16.53
C ASP A 365 -8.44 0.05 17.04
N GLY A 366 -9.02 -0.79 16.18
CA GLY A 366 -10.04 -1.80 16.51
C GLY A 366 -9.59 -2.94 17.45
N GLY A 367 -8.56 -2.70 18.28
CA GLY A 367 -8.08 -3.57 19.35
C GLY A 367 -7.90 -2.88 20.70
N TYR A 368 -8.01 -1.54 20.80
CA TYR A 368 -8.00 -0.83 22.09
C TYR A 368 -8.95 0.37 22.04
N GLY A 369 -10.25 0.08 22.07
CA GLY A 369 -11.24 1.10 22.37
C GLY A 369 -11.15 1.48 23.85
N LEU A 370 -10.78 2.74 24.11
CA LEU A 370 -10.89 3.46 25.39
C LEU A 370 -12.34 3.62 25.90
N ASN A 371 -13.27 2.76 25.48
CA ASN A 371 -14.68 2.84 25.82
C ASN A 371 -15.07 2.09 27.11
N ASN A 372 -14.10 1.61 27.89
CA ASN A 372 -14.35 0.99 29.20
C ASN A 372 -14.01 1.87 30.42
N LEU A 373 -13.72 3.17 30.23
CA LEU A 373 -13.36 4.07 31.33
C LEU A 373 -14.44 5.05 31.78
N ASN A 374 -15.67 4.96 31.26
CA ASN A 374 -16.77 5.86 31.65
C ASN A 374 -17.97 5.21 32.34
N ASN A 375 -17.82 4.00 32.91
CA ASN A 375 -18.92 3.32 33.63
C ASN A 375 -18.62 2.97 35.10
N PHE A 376 -17.88 3.80 35.82
CA PHE A 376 -17.89 3.78 37.29
C PHE A 376 -17.79 5.20 37.86
N ASN A 377 -18.86 5.97 37.73
CA ASN A 377 -19.13 7.12 38.60
C ASN A 377 -20.65 7.38 38.63
N ASN A 378 -21.38 6.49 39.30
CA ASN A 378 -22.61 6.80 40.05
C ASN A 378 -23.22 5.54 40.65
N ILE A 379 -22.85 5.22 41.90
CA ILE A 379 -23.82 4.70 42.87
C ILE A 379 -23.62 5.49 44.16
N ASN A 380 -24.65 6.26 44.47
CA ASN A 380 -24.82 7.05 45.68
C ASN A 380 -24.74 6.19 46.96
N SER A 381 -24.16 6.82 47.98
CA SER A 381 -24.58 6.80 49.39
C SER A 381 -25.90 6.09 49.72
N TYR A 382 -25.87 5.15 50.66
CA TYR A 382 -26.87 5.02 51.73
C TYR A 382 -26.25 4.29 52.95
N SER A 383 -26.14 5.04 54.05
CA SER A 383 -26.38 4.67 55.46
C SER A 383 -26.28 3.20 55.91
N GLY A 384 -25.48 2.98 56.97
CA GLY A 384 -25.47 1.79 57.82
C GLY A 384 -24.25 1.79 58.73
#